data_AF-A0A7S2HAZ5-F1
#
_entry.id   AF-A0A7S2HAZ5-F1
#
_cell.length_a   1.000
_cell.length_b   1.000
_cell.length_c   1.000
_cell.angle_alpha   90.00
_cell.angle_beta   90.00
_cell.angle_gamma   90.00
#
_symmetry.space_group_name_H-M   'P 1'
#
loop_
_entity.id
_entity.type
_entity.pdbx_description
1 polymer ?
#
loop_
_entity_poly.entity_id
_entity_poly.type
_entity_poly.pdbx_seq_one_letter_code
_entity_poly.pdbx_strand_id
1 'polypeptide(L)'
;CPAGGKVFTAGGKVIPPDARVTGNEAIKSLADARRWNYLWSCAWQEAGGSVATRRLVANPFTARSQHVLHVHYGALSGAGKSKVVKLARFLGCRKSNGWAKVTGI
;
A
#
# COMPACT_ATOMS: atom_id res chain seq x y z
N CYS A 1 -8.85 6.18 -10.84
CA CYS A 1 -9.52 5.09 -10.11
C CYS A 1 -10.91 4.87 -10.66
N PRO A 2 -11.40 3.63 -10.76
CA PRO A 2 -12.79 3.39 -11.13
C PRO A 2 -13.70 4.22 -10.22
N ALA A 3 -14.71 4.86 -10.78
CA ALA A 3 -15.53 5.87 -10.08
C ALA A 3 -16.22 5.35 -8.80
N GLY A 4 -16.34 4.04 -8.60
CA GLY A 4 -16.91 3.40 -7.41
C GLY A 4 -15.90 2.78 -6.43
N GLY A 5 -14.59 3.00 -6.60
CA GLY A 5 -13.55 2.23 -5.90
C GLY A 5 -13.25 2.63 -4.45
N LYS A 6 -14.13 3.38 -3.77
CA LYS A 6 -13.89 3.85 -2.40
C LYS A 6 -14.92 3.25 -1.46
N VAL A 7 -14.45 2.47 -0.49
CA VAL A 7 -15.32 1.94 0.57
C VAL A 7 -14.75 2.35 1.92
N PHE A 8 -15.62 2.78 2.82
CA PHE A 8 -15.31 2.99 4.22
C PHE A 8 -15.68 1.71 4.96
N THR A 9 -14.70 1.11 5.61
CA THR A 9 -14.91 -0.03 6.51
C THR A 9 -14.63 0.40 7.93
N ALA A 10 -15.04 -0.40 8.92
CA ALA A 10 -14.64 -0.20 10.32
C ALA A 10 -13.10 -0.13 10.49
N GLY A 11 -12.33 -0.73 9.57
CA GLY A 11 -10.86 -0.67 9.53
C GLY A 11 -10.25 0.52 8.78
N GLY A 12 -11.08 1.46 8.31
CA GLY A 12 -10.68 2.66 7.58
C GLY A 12 -10.99 2.63 6.09
N LYS A 13 -10.29 3.48 5.33
CA LYS A 13 -10.48 3.65 3.88
C LYS A 13 -9.78 2.54 3.10
N VAL A 14 -10.49 1.96 2.13
CA VAL A 14 -9.98 0.88 1.30
C VAL A 14 -10.27 1.10 -0.19
N ILE A 15 -9.42 0.51 -1.04
CA ILE A 15 -9.66 0.34 -2.48
C ILE A 15 -9.88 -1.16 -2.75
N PRO A 16 -11.11 -1.60 -3.10
CA PRO A 16 -11.38 -2.96 -3.53
C PRO A 16 -11.12 -3.13 -5.04
N PRO A 17 -10.98 -4.38 -5.52
CA PRO A 17 -10.90 -4.72 -6.93
C PRO A 17 -12.24 -4.54 -7.64
N ASP A 18 -12.17 -4.33 -8.95
CA ASP A 18 -13.32 -4.32 -9.87
C ASP A 18 -13.75 -5.73 -10.30
N ALA A 19 -12.93 -6.73 -10.02
CA ALA A 19 -13.17 -8.13 -10.29
C ALA A 19 -12.89 -8.99 -9.05
N ARG A 20 -13.50 -10.18 -9.00
CA ARG A 20 -13.39 -11.08 -7.85
C ARG A 20 -11.96 -11.61 -7.72
N VAL A 21 -11.33 -11.29 -6.59
CA VAL A 21 -10.06 -11.87 -6.15
C VAL A 21 -10.09 -11.93 -4.62
N THR A 22 -9.77 -13.08 -4.04
CA THR A 22 -9.94 -13.30 -2.60
C THR A 22 -8.94 -12.53 -1.74
N GLY A 23 -7.73 -12.34 -2.26
CA GLY A 23 -6.65 -11.64 -1.56
C GLY A 23 -5.28 -11.92 -2.17
N ASN A 24 -4.22 -11.52 -1.45
CA ASN A 24 -2.83 -11.66 -1.90
C ASN A 24 -2.46 -13.12 -2.24
N GLU A 25 -3.06 -14.08 -1.54
CA GLU A 25 -2.82 -15.51 -1.74
C GLU A 25 -3.30 -16.04 -3.10
N ALA A 26 -4.22 -15.33 -3.77
CA ALA A 26 -4.70 -15.67 -5.10
C ALA A 26 -3.79 -15.14 -6.23
N ILE A 27 -2.80 -14.29 -5.92
CA ILE A 27 -1.85 -13.76 -6.90
C ILE A 27 -0.72 -14.78 -7.07
N LYS A 28 -0.73 -15.53 -8.18
CA LYS A 28 0.23 -16.63 -8.42
C LYS A 28 1.28 -16.32 -9.49
N SER A 29 1.15 -15.20 -10.20
CA SER A 29 2.03 -14.85 -11.31
C SER A 29 2.34 -13.34 -11.34
N LEU A 30 3.42 -12.97 -12.04
CA LEU A 30 3.73 -11.56 -12.31
C LEU A 30 2.66 -10.89 -13.18
N ALA A 31 2.05 -11.63 -14.10
CA ALA A 31 0.95 -11.13 -14.93
C ALA A 31 -0.27 -10.76 -14.07
N ASP A 32 -0.64 -11.62 -13.13
CA ASP A 32 -1.72 -11.32 -12.17
C ASP A 32 -1.36 -10.14 -11.27
N ALA A 33 -0.12 -10.08 -10.78
CA ALA A 33 0.34 -8.96 -9.95
C ALA A 33 0.22 -7.62 -10.71
N ARG A 34 0.60 -7.59 -11.99
CA ARG A 34 0.45 -6.42 -12.86
C ARG A 34 -1.01 -6.03 -13.05
N ARG A 35 -1.91 -7.02 -13.25
CA ARG A 35 -3.36 -6.79 -13.35
C ARG A 35 -3.90 -6.05 -12.13
N TRP A 36 -3.45 -6.38 -10.92
CA TRP A 36 -3.95 -5.76 -9.68
C TRP A 36 -3.16 -4.54 -9.22
N ASN A 37 -2.09 -4.15 -9.92
CA ASN A 37 -1.22 -3.05 -9.53
C ASN A 37 -1.97 -1.70 -9.45
N TYR A 38 -3.03 -1.52 -10.25
CA TYR A 38 -3.84 -0.29 -10.24
C TYR A 38 -4.46 -0.01 -8.85
N LEU A 39 -4.69 -1.04 -8.02
CA LEU A 39 -5.20 -0.85 -6.65
C LEU A 39 -4.23 -0.03 -5.79
N TRP A 40 -2.94 -0.30 -5.92
CA TRP A 40 -1.87 0.42 -5.24
C TRP A 40 -1.74 1.84 -5.77
N SER A 41 -1.75 2.01 -7.11
CA SER A 41 -1.75 3.33 -7.74
C SER A 41 -2.94 4.18 -7.30
N CYS A 42 -4.12 3.55 -7.15
CA CYS A 42 -5.31 4.21 -6.66
C CYS A 42 -5.23 4.61 -5.20
N ALA A 43 -4.85 3.67 -4.34
CA ALA A 43 -4.64 3.94 -2.92
C ALA A 43 -3.59 5.05 -2.71
N TRP A 44 -2.58 5.13 -3.59
CA TRP A 44 -1.55 6.16 -3.58
C TRP A 44 -2.09 7.54 -3.94
N GLN A 45 -2.85 7.64 -5.04
CA GLN A 45 -3.51 8.88 -5.46
C GLN A 45 -4.46 9.39 -4.37
N GLU A 46 -5.29 8.49 -3.81
CA GLU A 46 -6.26 8.82 -2.76
C GLU A 46 -5.60 9.20 -1.42
N ALA A 47 -4.40 8.66 -1.15
CA ALA A 47 -3.60 9.07 -0.01
C ALA A 47 -2.91 10.44 -0.20
N GLY A 48 -3.04 11.08 -1.37
CA GLY A 48 -2.41 12.37 -1.67
C GLY A 48 -0.93 12.26 -2.05
N GLY A 49 -0.47 11.10 -2.51
CA GLY A 49 0.82 10.97 -3.21
C GLY A 49 2.10 11.17 -2.38
N SER A 50 2.06 11.02 -1.04
CA SER A 50 3.23 11.20 -0.18
C SER A 50 3.64 9.94 0.59
N VAL A 51 4.86 9.43 0.34
CA VAL A 51 5.39 8.20 0.95
C VAL A 51 5.77 8.37 2.41
N ALA A 52 6.13 9.59 2.83
CA ALA A 52 6.69 9.83 4.15
C ALA A 52 5.64 9.83 5.28
N THR A 53 4.36 10.01 4.95
CA THR A 53 3.30 10.21 5.94
C THR A 53 2.11 9.27 5.77
N ARG A 54 2.12 8.43 4.73
CA ARG A 54 0.98 7.58 4.37
C ARG A 54 1.34 6.11 4.44
N ARG A 55 0.35 5.29 4.75
CA ARG A 55 0.43 3.83 4.72
C ARG A 55 -0.47 3.32 3.61
N LEU A 56 0.02 2.35 2.84
CA LEU A 56 -0.76 1.51 1.95
C LEU A 56 -0.48 0.07 2.38
N VAL A 57 -1.53 -0.71 2.65
CA VAL A 57 -1.37 -2.07 3.19
C VAL A 57 -2.47 -2.97 2.64
N ALA A 58 -2.10 -4.18 2.20
CA ALA A 58 -3.04 -5.27 1.96
C ALA A 58 -2.75 -6.37 2.99
N ASN A 59 -3.73 -6.68 3.84
CA ASN A 59 -3.53 -7.66 4.91
C ASN A 59 -3.53 -9.09 4.36
N PRO A 60 -2.66 -9.99 4.86
CA PRO A 60 -2.72 -11.40 4.54
C PRO A 60 -4.03 -12.02 5.05
N PHE A 61 -4.37 -13.21 4.55
CA PHE A 61 -5.57 -13.96 4.92
C PHE A 61 -5.72 -14.09 6.45
N THR A 62 -4.63 -14.32 7.17
CA THR A 62 -4.59 -14.49 8.62
C THR A 62 -4.84 -13.21 9.43
N ALA A 63 -4.85 -12.04 8.78
CA ALA A 63 -4.99 -10.74 9.43
C ALA A 63 -6.10 -9.87 8.80
N ARG A 64 -7.08 -10.48 8.12
CA ARG A 64 -8.24 -9.81 7.55
C ARG A 64 -9.53 -10.56 7.84
N SER A 65 -10.64 -9.85 7.94
CA SER A 65 -11.98 -10.45 8.07
C SER A 65 -12.74 -10.51 6.74
N GLN A 66 -12.35 -9.70 5.74
CA GLN A 66 -12.94 -9.74 4.41
C GLN A 66 -12.17 -10.69 3.48
N HIS A 67 -12.89 -11.56 2.77
CA HIS A 67 -12.35 -12.53 1.80
C HIS A 67 -12.27 -11.96 0.38
N VAL A 68 -11.95 -10.67 0.26
CA VAL A 68 -11.73 -9.98 -1.01
C VAL A 68 -10.45 -9.17 -0.87
N LEU A 69 -9.61 -9.14 -1.92
CA LEU A 69 -8.44 -8.27 -1.95
C LEU A 69 -8.88 -6.83 -1.69
N HIS A 70 -8.13 -6.09 -0.89
CA HIS A 70 -8.33 -4.65 -0.77
C HIS A 70 -7.05 -4.02 -0.24
N VAL A 71 -6.80 -2.79 -0.70
CA VAL A 71 -5.67 -2.00 -0.20
C VAL A 71 -6.22 -0.96 0.77
N HIS A 72 -5.86 -1.08 2.03
CA HIS A 72 -6.06 -0.03 3.02
C HIS A 72 -5.13 1.13 2.74
N TYR A 73 -5.63 2.35 2.90
CA TYR A 73 -4.80 3.54 2.84
C TYR A 73 -5.15 4.53 3.95
N GLY A 74 -4.17 5.33 4.35
CA GLY A 74 -4.36 6.33 5.39
C GLY A 74 -3.06 6.97 5.84
N ALA A 75 -3.12 7.72 6.93
CA ALA A 75 -1.91 8.26 7.56
C ALA A 75 -1.14 7.16 8.31
N LEU A 76 0.19 7.26 8.31
CA LEU A 76 1.03 6.54 9.28
C LEU A 76 0.79 7.10 10.68
N SER A 77 0.67 6.21 11.67
CA SER A 77 0.75 6.60 13.07
C SER A 77 2.15 7.15 13.40
N GLY A 78 2.29 7.87 14.53
CA GLY A 78 3.60 8.38 14.97
C GLY A 78 4.67 7.27 15.09
N ALA A 79 4.28 6.11 15.64
CA ALA A 79 5.14 4.93 15.70
C ALA A 79 5.50 4.38 14.30
N GLY A 80 4.53 4.36 13.37
CA GLY A 80 4.75 3.96 11.98
C GLY A 80 5.77 4.85 11.26
N LYS A 81 5.65 6.18 11.42
CA LYS A 81 6.61 7.15 10.85
C LYS A 81 8.03 6.89 11.35
N SER A 82 8.20 6.69 12.66
CA SER A 82 9.52 6.40 13.26
C SER A 82 10.12 5.09 12.71
N LYS A 83 9.31 4.03 12.56
CA LYS A 83 9.75 2.76 11.98
C LYS A 83 10.18 2.89 10.52
N VAL A 84 9.45 3.67 9.70
CA VAL A 84 9.85 3.93 8.30
C VAL A 84 11.20 4.65 8.25
N VAL A 85 11.42 5.65 9.10
CA VAL A 85 12.73 6.35 9.17
C VAL A 85 13.85 5.39 9.60
N LYS A 86 13.62 4.57 10.62
CA LYS A 86 14.61 3.57 11.09
C LYS A 86 14.93 2.54 10.01
N LEU A 87 13.91 1.99 9.35
CA LEU A 87 14.08 1.03 8.26
C LEU A 87 14.83 1.66 7.07
N ALA A 88 14.48 2.89 6.68
CA ALA A 88 15.16 3.58 5.59
C ALA A 88 16.63 3.88 5.90
N ARG A 89 16.97 4.18 7.17
CA ARG A 89 18.38 4.30 7.60
C ARG A 89 19.10 2.96 7.56
N PHE A 90 18.48 1.91 8.09
CA PHE A 90 19.03 0.56 8.10
C PHE A 90 19.32 0.04 6.69
N LEU A 91 18.39 0.24 5.75
CA LEU A 91 18.54 -0.15 4.34
C LEU A 91 19.44 0.82 3.52
N GLY A 92 20.02 1.84 4.15
CA GLY A 92 20.86 2.83 3.46
C GLY A 92 20.13 3.78 2.52
N CYS A 93 18.80 3.69 2.43
CA CYS A 93 17.96 4.57 1.60
C CYS A 93 17.89 6.01 2.13
N ARG A 94 18.20 6.24 3.41
CA ARG A 94 18.20 7.57 4.04
C ARG A 94 19.51 7.80 4.78
N LYS A 95 20.31 8.75 4.29
CA LYS A 95 21.59 9.18 4.86
C LYS A 95 21.38 10.34 5.86
N SER A 96 22.45 10.74 6.56
CA SER A 96 22.42 11.86 7.52
C SER A 96 21.97 13.19 6.91
N ASN A 97 22.17 13.37 5.60
CA ASN A 97 21.87 14.61 4.87
C ASN A 97 20.72 14.50 3.85
N GLY A 98 19.94 13.41 3.84
CA GLY A 98 18.79 13.28 2.94
C GLY A 98 18.48 11.85 2.49
N TRP A 99 17.58 11.73 1.51
CA TRP A 99 17.32 10.45 0.84
C TRP A 99 18.48 10.10 -0.10
N ALA A 100 18.86 8.82 -0.14
CA ALA A 100 19.85 8.33 -1.09
C ALA A 100 19.30 8.52 -2.51
N LYS A 101 20.09 9.19 -3.37
CA LYS A 101 19.80 9.21 -4.80
C LYS A 101 20.02 7.79 -5.34
N VAL A 102 18.98 7.21 -5.94
CA VAL A 102 19.12 6.01 -6.76
C VAL A 102 19.52 6.48 -8.16
N THR A 103 20.75 6.19 -8.57
CA THR A 103 21.24 6.46 -9.92
C THR A 103 21.19 5.16 -10.73
N GLY A 104 20.49 5.16 -11.87
CA GLY A 104 20.48 4.05 -12.84
C GLY A 104 19.24 3.16 -12.82
N ILE A 105 18.09 3.71 -13.20
CA ILE A 105 16.99 2.93 -13.80
C ILE A 105 16.83 3.42 -15.22
#